data_AF-A0A212FNT7-F1
#
_entry.id   AF-A0A212FNT7-F1
#
_cell.length_a   1.000
_cell.length_b   1.000
_cell.length_c   1.000
_cell.angle_alpha   90.00
_cell.angle_beta   90.00
_cell.angle_gamma   90.00
#
_symmetry.space_group_name_H-M   'P 1'
#
loop_
_entity.id
_entity.type
_entity.pdbx_description
1 polymer ?
#
loop_
_entity_poly.entity_id
_entity_poly.type
_entity_poly.pdbx_seq_one_letter_code
_entity_poly.pdbx_strand_id
1 'polypeptide(L)'
;MCRSDLTSALLRLKALGIDNLLKFTFPTPPPAKSLLSSIETLYALQAIDKQGALTPMGVVMSELPLNPMCGRMLCASAEYGCVDEILSVVSMLQVDGVFLKTGGRDAAAARISKRNNFE
;
A
#
# COMPACT_ATOMS: atom_id res chain seq x y z
N MET A 1 -19.13 -5.94 1.48
CA MET A 1 -17.81 -5.43 1.06
C MET A 1 -17.56 -5.84 -0.38
N CYS A 2 -17.77 -4.95 -1.37
CA CYS A 2 -17.57 -5.28 -2.80
C CYS A 2 -16.73 -4.22 -3.56
N ARG A 3 -16.01 -3.36 -2.82
CA ARG A 3 -15.21 -2.26 -3.37
C ARG A 3 -13.79 -2.16 -2.79
N SER A 4 -13.36 -3.14 -2.00
CA SER A 4 -12.09 -3.10 -1.27
C SER A 4 -11.03 -3.87 -2.04
N ASP A 5 -9.81 -3.33 -2.09
CA ASP A 5 -8.63 -4.08 -2.55
C ASP A 5 -8.38 -5.27 -1.60
N LEU A 6 -8.27 -6.48 -2.16
CA LEU A 6 -8.09 -7.72 -1.41
C LEU A 6 -6.60 -8.05 -1.19
N THR A 7 -5.69 -7.31 -1.83
CA THR A 7 -4.25 -7.62 -1.87
C THR A 7 -3.64 -7.78 -0.47
N SER A 8 -3.95 -6.88 0.46
CA SER A 8 -3.49 -6.96 1.86
C SER A 8 -4.07 -8.15 2.62
N ALA A 9 -5.36 -8.45 2.42
CA ALA A 9 -6.02 -9.58 3.05
C ALA A 9 -5.48 -10.91 2.52
N LEU A 10 -5.27 -11.03 1.20
CA LEU A 10 -4.72 -12.23 0.59
C LEU A 10 -3.28 -12.52 1.04
N LEU A 11 -2.45 -11.47 1.17
CA LEU A 11 -1.11 -11.63 1.71
C LEU A 11 -1.12 -12.20 3.13
N ARG A 12 -2.01 -11.69 3.99
CA ARG A 12 -2.18 -12.19 5.36
C ARG A 12 -2.74 -13.61 5.41
N LEU A 13 -3.71 -13.94 4.58
CA LEU A 13 -4.24 -15.31 4.48
C LEU A 13 -3.13 -16.29 4.05
N LYS A 14 -2.26 -15.89 3.13
CA LYS A 14 -1.10 -16.68 2.72
C LYS A 14 -0.07 -16.83 3.84
N ALA A 15 0.20 -15.78 4.61
CA ALA A 15 1.08 -15.86 5.78
C ALA A 15 0.53 -16.78 6.88
N LEU A 16 -0.80 -16.90 7.01
CA LEU A 16 -1.47 -17.85 7.90
C LEU A 16 -1.42 -19.31 7.42
N GLY A 17 -0.80 -19.60 6.27
CA GLY A 17 -0.70 -20.93 5.70
C GLY A 17 -1.93 -21.39 4.91
N ILE A 18 -2.81 -20.47 4.51
CA ILE A 18 -3.96 -20.80 3.66
C ILE A 18 -3.53 -20.78 2.20
N ASP A 19 -3.21 -21.96 1.66
CA ASP A 19 -2.73 -22.06 0.29
C ASP A 19 -3.82 -21.94 -0.76
N ASN A 20 -4.97 -22.57 -0.50
CA ASN A 20 -6.09 -22.65 -1.43
C ASN A 20 -7.11 -21.55 -1.19
N LEU A 21 -6.83 -20.36 -1.73
CA LEU A 21 -7.72 -19.20 -1.64
C LEU A 21 -9.12 -19.46 -2.24
N LEU A 22 -9.23 -20.32 -3.26
CA LEU A 22 -10.51 -20.67 -3.88
C LEU A 22 -11.41 -21.54 -2.99
N LYS A 23 -10.82 -22.32 -2.07
CA LYS A 23 -11.54 -23.16 -1.11
C LYS A 23 -11.77 -22.46 0.23
N PHE A 24 -11.20 -21.27 0.41
CA PHE A 24 -11.35 -20.52 1.64
C PHE A 24 -12.79 -20.00 1.78
N THR A 25 -13.37 -20.19 2.96
CA THR A 25 -14.73 -19.73 3.26
C THR A 25 -14.71 -18.23 3.59
N PHE A 26 -14.93 -17.40 2.56
CA PHE A 26 -15.12 -15.97 2.77
C PHE A 26 -16.51 -15.69 3.37
N PRO A 27 -16.63 -14.73 4.31
CA PRO A 27 -17.93 -14.30 4.86
C PRO A 27 -18.91 -13.81 3.78
N THR A 28 -18.37 -13.18 2.73
CA THR A 28 -19.08 -12.90 1.49
C THR A 28 -18.09 -13.18 0.37
N PRO A 29 -18.35 -14.16 -0.50
CA PRO A 29 -17.42 -14.52 -1.57
C PRO A 29 -17.12 -13.31 -2.46
N PRO A 30 -15.85 -12.89 -2.58
CA PRO A 30 -15.47 -11.85 -3.53
C PRO A 30 -15.58 -12.37 -4.98
N PRO A 31 -15.78 -11.48 -5.97
CA PRO A 31 -15.78 -11.89 -7.37
C PRO A 31 -14.41 -12.43 -7.79
N ALA A 32 -14.39 -13.49 -8.60
CA ALA A 32 -13.17 -14.16 -9.04
C ALA A 32 -12.15 -13.20 -9.71
N LYS A 33 -12.65 -12.20 -10.45
CA LYS A 33 -11.82 -11.16 -11.08
C LYS A 33 -11.00 -10.35 -10.07
N SER A 34 -11.59 -10.00 -8.92
CA SER A 34 -10.89 -9.25 -7.87
C SER A 34 -9.84 -10.10 -7.18
N LEU A 35 -10.14 -11.38 -6.93
CA LEU A 35 -9.15 -12.32 -6.40
C LEU A 35 -7.96 -12.47 -7.34
N LEU A 36 -8.21 -12.68 -8.64
CA LEU A 36 -7.16 -12.79 -9.65
C LEU A 36 -6.29 -11.53 -9.71
N SER A 37 -6.92 -10.35 -9.78
CA SER A 37 -6.20 -9.07 -9.84
C SER A 37 -5.31 -8.83 -8.62
N SER A 38 -5.77 -9.19 -7.42
CA SER A 38 -4.96 -9.09 -6.21
C SER A 38 -3.81 -10.09 -6.18
N ILE A 39 -4.00 -11.32 -6.69
CA ILE A 39 -2.92 -12.32 -6.82
C ILE A 39 -1.88 -11.84 -7.85
N GLU A 40 -2.31 -11.32 -9.00
CA GLU A 40 -1.42 -10.72 -10.00
C GLU A 40 -0.61 -9.56 -9.42
N THR A 41 -1.22 -8.72 -8.59
CA THR A 41 -0.55 -7.63 -7.89
C THR A 41 0.50 -8.14 -6.90
N LEU A 42 0.17 -9.17 -6.10
CA LEU A 42 1.12 -9.80 -5.18
C LEU A 42 2.29 -10.45 -5.91
N TYR A 43 2.04 -11.06 -7.07
CA TYR A 43 3.08 -11.63 -7.91
C TYR A 43 3.99 -10.54 -8.50
N ALA A 44 3.41 -9.44 -8.99
CA ALA A 44 4.16 -8.28 -9.49
C ALA A 44 5.03 -7.63 -8.39
N LEU A 45 4.54 -7.62 -7.15
CA LEU A 45 5.29 -7.15 -5.98
C LEU A 45 6.34 -8.14 -5.47
N GLN A 46 6.48 -9.31 -6.11
CA GLN A 46 7.36 -10.42 -5.71
C GLN A 46 7.04 -11.01 -4.31
N ALA A 47 5.84 -10.75 -3.78
CA ALA A 47 5.41 -11.30 -2.49
C ALA A 47 5.09 -12.80 -2.59
N ILE A 48 4.68 -13.26 -3.78
CA ILE A 48 4.40 -14.66 -4.07
C ILE A 48 5.17 -15.12 -5.30
N ASP A 49 5.51 -16.41 -5.36
CA ASP A 49 6.14 -17.05 -6.51
C ASP A 49 5.10 -17.53 -7.55
N LYS A 50 5.57 -18.01 -8.71
CA LYS A 50 4.75 -18.55 -9.82
C LYS A 50 3.86 -19.72 -9.39
N GLN A 51 4.28 -20.47 -8.38
CA GLN A 51 3.54 -21.58 -7.79
C GLN A 51 2.52 -21.12 -6.74
N GLY A 52 2.44 -19.81 -6.46
CA GLY A 52 1.53 -19.23 -5.48
C GLY A 52 1.98 -19.40 -4.03
N ALA A 53 3.25 -19.75 -3.81
CA ALA A 53 3.89 -19.82 -2.49
C ALA A 53 4.39 -18.45 -2.04
N LEU A 54 4.40 -18.19 -0.73
CA LEU A 54 4.88 -16.93 -0.16
C LEU A 54 6.42 -16.87 -0.22
N THR A 55 6.98 -15.77 -0.70
CA THR A 55 8.44 -15.58 -0.75
C THR A 55 8.98 -15.07 0.60
N PRO A 56 10.30 -15.15 0.88
CA PRO A 56 10.86 -14.60 2.12
C PRO A 56 10.56 -13.12 2.32
N MET A 57 10.55 -12.36 1.23
CA MET A 57 10.17 -10.95 1.25
C MET A 57 8.65 -10.77 1.45
N GLY A 58 7.82 -11.64 0.88
CA GLY A 58 6.38 -11.71 1.16
C GLY A 58 6.09 -11.94 2.65
N VAL A 59 6.89 -12.76 3.33
CA VAL A 59 6.80 -12.95 4.79
C VAL A 59 7.05 -11.64 5.53
N VAL A 60 8.16 -10.95 5.23
CA VAL A 60 8.47 -9.65 5.86
C VAL A 60 7.37 -8.62 5.61
N MET A 61 6.85 -8.56 4.38
CA MET A 61 5.73 -7.67 4.05
C MET A 61 4.45 -8.01 4.80
N SER A 62 4.21 -9.29 5.12
CA SER A 62 2.99 -9.75 5.81
C SER A 62 2.97 -9.37 7.30
N GLU A 63 4.15 -9.20 7.90
CA GLU A 63 4.32 -8.74 9.28
C GLU A 63 4.07 -7.23 9.43
N LEU A 64 4.14 -6.47 8.34
CA LEU A 64 3.94 -5.03 8.37
C LEU A 64 2.44 -4.68 8.34
N PRO A 65 1.97 -3.76 9.20
CA PRO A 65 0.58 -3.29 9.18
C PRO A 65 0.30 -2.29 8.04
N LEU A 66 0.94 -2.48 6.88
CA LEU A 66 0.93 -1.56 5.75
C LEU A 66 0.22 -2.19 4.54
N ASN A 67 -0.14 -1.35 3.56
CA ASN A 67 -0.48 -1.86 2.24
C ASN A 67 0.76 -2.57 1.63
N PRO A 68 0.61 -3.75 1.01
CA PRO A 68 1.70 -4.45 0.32
C PRO A 68 2.55 -3.57 -0.60
N MET A 69 1.96 -2.61 -1.31
CA MET A 69 2.71 -1.67 -2.15
C MET A 69 3.71 -0.82 -1.33
N CYS A 70 3.26 -0.28 -0.19
CA CYS A 70 4.12 0.49 0.72
C CYS A 70 5.14 -0.41 1.44
N GLY A 71 4.73 -1.63 1.82
CA GLY A 71 5.63 -2.62 2.40
C GLY A 71 6.78 -3.00 1.47
N ARG A 72 6.50 -3.25 0.19
CA ARG A 72 7.55 -3.52 -0.82
C ARG A 72 8.47 -2.31 -1.01
N MET A 73 7.91 -1.09 -1.04
CA MET A 73 8.70 0.14 -1.15
C MET A 73 9.68 0.28 0.01
N LEU A 74 9.24 0.01 1.24
CA LEU A 74 10.09 0.05 2.42
C LEU A 74 11.13 -1.09 2.44
N CYS A 75 10.76 -2.30 2.00
CA CYS A 75 11.72 -3.40 1.87
C CYS A 75 12.79 -3.09 0.82
N ALA A 76 12.40 -2.48 -0.30
CA ALA A 76 13.34 -2.08 -1.35
C ALA A 76 14.27 -0.94 -0.89
N SER A 77 13.78 0.03 -0.12
CA SER A 77 14.62 1.13 0.37
C SER A 77 15.75 0.68 1.27
N ALA A 78 15.58 -0.45 1.98
CA ALA A 78 16.66 -1.08 2.74
C ALA A 78 17.81 -1.58 1.84
N GLU A 79 17.50 -2.06 0.63
CA GLU A 79 18.50 -2.49 -0.36
C GLU A 79 19.26 -1.29 -0.96
N TYR A 80 18.59 -0.14 -1.11
CA TYR A 80 19.16 1.09 -1.67
C TYR A 80 19.79 2.03 -0.63
N GLY A 81 19.62 1.77 0.67
CA GLY A 81 20.16 2.60 1.75
C GLY A 81 19.41 3.91 2.01
N CYS A 82 18.17 4.05 1.54
CA CYS A 82 17.33 5.26 1.66
C CYS A 82 16.08 5.04 2.53
N VAL A 83 16.26 4.34 3.66
CA VAL A 83 15.14 3.92 4.51
C VAL A 83 14.44 5.11 5.17
N ASP A 84 15.20 6.13 5.59
CA ASP A 84 14.66 7.26 6.38
C ASP A 84 13.72 8.16 5.55
N GLU A 85 14.11 8.46 4.32
CA GLU A 85 13.31 9.25 3.38
C GLU A 85 12.04 8.50 2.98
N ILE A 86 12.19 7.19 2.69
CA ILE A 86 11.06 6.36 2.28
C ILE A 86 10.10 6.13 3.43
N LEU A 87 10.59 5.94 4.66
CA LEU A 87 9.74 5.82 5.85
C LEU A 87 8.92 7.08 6.06
N SER A 88 9.51 8.25 5.87
CA SER A 88 8.80 9.54 5.94
C SER A 88 7.69 9.64 4.88
N VAL A 89 7.98 9.25 3.63
CA VAL A 89 6.97 9.23 2.55
C VAL A 89 5.85 8.23 2.85
N VAL A 90 6.18 7.00 3.27
CA VAL A 90 5.20 5.96 3.65
C VAL A 90 4.31 6.44 4.80
N SER A 91 4.87 7.16 5.77
CA SER A 91 4.11 7.71 6.90
C SER A 91 3.09 8.76 6.43
N MET A 92 3.49 9.65 5.53
CA MET A 92 2.60 10.67 4.97
C MET A 92 1.49 10.10 4.08
N LEU A 93 1.73 8.97 3.39
CA LEU A 93 0.74 8.31 2.55
C LEU A 93 -0.36 7.57 3.35
N GLN A 94 -0.08 7.22 4.60
CA GLN A 94 -1.04 6.52 5.46
C GLN A 94 -2.07 7.44 6.12
N VAL A 95 -1.76 8.73 6.24
CA VAL A 95 -2.62 9.72 6.87
C VAL A 95 -3.34 10.53 5.80
N ASP A 96 -4.61 10.83 6.04
CA ASP A 96 -5.38 11.70 5.16
C ASP A 96 -4.90 13.15 5.26
N GLY A 97 -4.47 13.72 4.13
CA GLY A 97 -4.33 15.16 3.90
C GLY A 97 -3.66 15.96 5.02
N VAL A 98 -2.33 15.99 5.04
CA VAL A 98 -1.55 16.76 6.03
C VAL A 98 -1.68 18.28 5.89
N PHE A 99 -2.09 18.75 4.71
CA PHE A 99 -2.22 20.17 4.42
C PHE A 99 -3.59 20.72 4.82
N LEU A 100 -3.59 21.73 5.69
CA LEU A 100 -4.78 22.50 6.03
C LEU A 100 -5.28 23.26 4.80
N LYS A 101 -6.49 22.94 4.32
CA LYS A 101 -7.19 23.76 3.33
C LYS A 101 -7.82 24.94 4.05
N THR A 102 -7.07 26.02 4.22
CA THR A 102 -7.58 27.29 4.73
C THR A 102 -8.54 27.91 3.70
N GLY A 103 -9.82 28.04 4.05
CA GLY A 103 -10.81 28.69 3.18
C GLY A 103 -10.61 30.20 3.04
N GLY A 104 -10.76 30.72 1.82
CA GLY A 104 -11.06 32.12 1.51
C GLY A 104 -9.97 33.17 1.73
N ARG A 105 -9.48 33.35 2.97
CA ARG A 105 -8.59 34.48 3.34
C ARG A 105 -7.11 34.14 3.24
N ASP A 106 -6.69 32.95 3.69
CA ASP A 106 -5.27 32.59 3.66
C ASP A 106 -4.79 32.16 2.26
N ALA A 107 -5.69 31.63 1.42
CA ALA A 107 -5.40 31.38 0.00
C ALA A 107 -5.17 32.67 -0.80
N ALA A 108 -5.83 33.78 -0.41
CA ALA A 108 -5.57 35.10 -0.99
C ALA A 108 -4.24 35.66 -0.48
N ALA A 109 -3.97 35.56 0.82
CA ALA A 109 -2.70 35.98 1.42
C ALA A 109 -1.48 35.22 0.83
N ALA A 110 -1.60 33.91 0.61
CA ALA A 110 -0.54 33.10 -0.01
C ALA A 110 -0.30 33.42 -1.49
N ARG A 111 -1.31 33.92 -2.22
CA ARG A 111 -1.14 34.43 -3.59
C ARG A 111 -0.48 35.81 -3.59
N ILE A 112 -0.77 36.64 -2.60
CA ILE A 112 -0.20 37.99 -2.45
C ILE A 112 1.28 37.91 -2.07
N SER A 113 1.67 37.02 -1.14
CA SER A 113 3.09 36.84 -0.79
C SER A 113 3.93 36.32 -1.95
N LYS A 114 3.37 35.43 -2.79
CA LYS A 114 4.04 34.99 -4.03
C LYS A 114 4.22 36.11 -5.06
N ARG A 115 3.38 37.16 -5.06
CA ARG A 115 3.51 38.29 -5.99
C ARG A 115 4.56 39.31 -5.52
N ASN A 116 4.68 39.53 -4.21
CA ASN A 116 5.60 40.52 -3.64
C ASN A 116 7.07 40.03 -3.59
N ASN A 117 7.33 38.76 -3.87
CA ASN A 117 8.67 38.17 -3.85
C ASN A 117 9.31 38.09 -5.26
N PHE A 118 8.72 38.77 -6.24
CA PHE A 118 9.18 38.86 -7.64
C PHE A 118 9.52 40.30 -8.08
N GLU A 119 9.49 41.27 -7.17
CA GLU A 119 10.09 42.62 -7.37
C GLU A 119 11.42 42.73 -6.60
#